data_AF-E3M1Y4-F1
#
_entry.id   AF-E3M1Y4-F1
#
_cell.length_a   1.000
_cell.length_b   1.000
_cell.length_c   1.000
_cell.angle_alpha   90.00
_cell.angle_beta   90.00
_cell.angle_gamma   90.00
#
_symmetry.space_group_name_H-M   'P 1'
#
loop_
_entity.id
_entity.type
_entity.pdbx_description
1 polymer ?
#
loop_
_entity_poly.entity_id
_entity_poly.type
_entity_poly.pdbx_seq_one_letter_code
_entity_poly.pdbx_strand_id
1 'polypeptide(L)' 'MLHERLQFSKFFYDFFPSHKECIPARVAGQPEDIANVIVFLAYRQLSSYIVGQSIVADGGSPLVMGMQAHDMMDILKS' A
#
# COMPACT_ATOMS: atom_id res chain seq x y z
N MET A 1 9.92 -25.54 6.68
CA MET A 1 10.34 -24.20 7.14
C MET A 1 10.62 -23.20 6.01
N LEU A 2 11.67 -23.32 5.17
CA LEU A 2 11.93 -22.33 4.09
C LEU A 2 10.84 -22.33 3.01
N HIS A 3 10.34 -23.52 2.64
CA HIS A 3 9.31 -23.66 1.62
C HIS A 3 7.96 -23.04 2.06
N GLU A 4 7.58 -23.21 3.32
CA GLU A 4 6.38 -22.59 3.89
C GLU A 4 6.46 -21.05 3.92
N ARG A 5 7.65 -20.49 4.20
CA ARG A 5 7.86 -19.04 4.16
C ARG A 5 7.67 -18.45 2.76
N LEU A 6 8.13 -19.16 1.73
CA LEU A 6 7.95 -18.73 0.33
C LEU A 6 6.49 -18.79 -0.12
N GLN A 7 5.75 -19.82 0.31
CA GLN A 7 4.32 -19.90 0.04
C GLN A 7 3.55 -18.78 0.75
N PHE A 8 3.92 -18.48 1.99
CA PHE A 8 3.33 -17.39 2.75
C PHE A 8 3.61 -16.02 2.14
N SER A 9 4.86 -15.73 1.72
CA SER A 9 5.17 -14.46 1.06
C SER A 9 4.37 -14.31 -0.23
N LYS A 10 4.27 -15.38 -1.03
CA LYS A 10 3.48 -15.37 -2.26
C LYS A 10 2.01 -15.07 -1.99
N PHE A 11 1.43 -15.69 -0.96
CA PHE A 11 0.07 -15.39 -0.54
C PHE A 11 -0.12 -13.90 -0.20
N PHE A 12 0.79 -13.28 0.56
CA PHE A 12 0.71 -11.86 0.91
C PHE A 12 0.74 -10.96 -0.33
N TYR A 13 1.69 -11.20 -1.23
CA TYR A 13 1.86 -10.39 -2.44
C TYR A 13 0.73 -10.59 -3.46
N ASP A 14 0.03 -11.72 -3.43
CA ASP A 14 -1.12 -11.97 -4.30
C ASP A 14 -2.43 -11.45 -3.67
N PHE A 15 -2.62 -11.63 -2.35
CA PHE A 15 -3.85 -11.29 -1.63
C PHE A 15 -4.07 -9.78 -1.46
N PHE A 16 -3.08 -9.05 -0.92
CA PHE A 16 -3.27 -7.63 -0.60
C PHE A 16 -3.62 -6.75 -1.82
N PRO A 17 -2.94 -6.86 -2.98
CA PRO A 17 -3.31 -6.07 -4.15
C PRO A 17 -4.60 -6.54 -4.83
N SER A 18 -5.04 -7.79 -4.64
CA SER A 18 -6.32 -8.25 -5.18
C SER A 18 -7.54 -7.70 -4.42
N HIS A 19 -7.33 -7.18 -3.21
CA HIS A 19 -8.37 -6.65 -2.32
C HIS A 19 -8.26 -5.12 -2.21
N LYS A 20 -9.25 -4.40 -2.75
CA LYS A 20 -9.25 -2.92 -2.83
C LYS A 20 -9.25 -2.25 -1.46
N GLU A 21 -9.79 -2.93 -0.46
CA GLU A 21 -9.85 -2.51 0.94
C GLU A 21 -8.51 -2.67 1.67
N CYS A 22 -7.59 -3.45 1.09
CA CYS A 22 -6.22 -3.58 1.57
C CYS A 22 -5.30 -2.58 0.86
N ILE A 23 -5.20 -2.67 -0.46
CA ILE A 23 -4.40 -1.75 -1.28
C ILE A 23 -5.27 -1.20 -2.42
N PRO A 24 -5.83 0.01 -2.29
CA PRO A 24 -6.64 0.63 -3.33
C PRO A 24 -5.97 0.73 -4.70
N ALA A 25 -4.65 0.91 -4.75
CA ALA A 25 -3.87 0.95 -5.99
C ALA A 25 -3.82 -0.39 -6.76
N ARG A 26 -4.23 -1.50 -6.14
CA ARG A 26 -4.27 -2.86 -6.73
C ARG A 26 -2.95 -3.40 -7.25
N VAL A 27 -1.84 -2.88 -6.74
CA VAL A 27 -0.48 -3.32 -7.05
C VAL A 27 0.29 -3.38 -5.75
N ALA A 28 1.05 -4.47 -5.55
CA ALA A 28 1.96 -4.54 -4.42
C ALA A 28 3.15 -3.62 -4.65
N GLY A 29 3.41 -2.74 -3.68
CA GLY A 29 4.55 -1.82 -3.75
C GLY A 29 5.87 -2.56 -3.94
N GLN A 30 6.67 -2.09 -4.87
CA GLN A 30 8.00 -2.61 -5.16
C GLN A 30 9.07 -1.70 -4.53
N PRO A 31 10.28 -2.21 -4.28
CA PRO A 31 11.39 -1.39 -3.76
C PRO A 31 11.66 -0.14 -4.59
N GLU A 32 11.47 -0.22 -5.91
CA GLU A 32 11.67 0.89 -6.85
C GLU A 32 10.70 2.06 -6.58
N ASP A 33 9.47 1.77 -6.15
CA ASP A 33 8.46 2.80 -5.86
C ASP A 33 8.94 3.71 -4.72
N ILE A 34 9.52 3.12 -3.67
CA ILE A 34 10.08 3.86 -2.52
C ILE A 34 11.41 4.53 -2.88
N ALA A 35 12.26 3.85 -3.66
CA ALA A 35 13.53 4.42 -4.12
C ALA A 35 13.32 5.71 -4.93
N ASN A 36 12.29 5.76 -5.79
CA ASN A 36 11.93 6.95 -6.55
C ASN A 36 11.51 8.12 -5.64
N VAL A 37 10.75 7.86 -4.58
CA VAL A 37 10.38 8.88 -3.58
C VAL A 37 11.62 9.42 -2.86
N ILE A 38 12.55 8.54 -2.48
CA ILE A 38 13.82 8.93 -1.85
C ILE A 38 14.64 9.81 -2.79
N VAL A 39 14.80 9.41 -4.06
CA VAL A 39 15.53 10.19 -5.06
C VAL A 39 14.90 11.56 -5.28
N PHE A 40 13.56 11.62 -5.36
CA PHE A 40 12.82 12.88 -5.46
C PHE A 40 13.07 13.81 -4.26
N LEU A 41 13.02 13.28 -3.03
CA LEU A 41 13.26 14.05 -1.81
C LEU A 41 14.72 14.49 -1.65
N ALA A 42 15.68 13.69 -2.14
CA ALA A 42 17.09 14.06 -2.15
C ALA A 42 17.40 15.17 -3.16
N TYR A 43 16.60 15.29 -4.23
CA TYR A 43 16.85 16.22 -5.31
C TYR A 43 16.25 17.62 -5.05
N ARG A 44 17.06 18.50 -4.46
CA ARG A 44 16.62 19.85 -4.02
C ARG A 44 15.98 20.69 -5.12
N GLN A 45 16.33 20.51 -6.39
CA GLN A 45 15.72 21.29 -7.48
C GLN A 45 14.23 20.98 -7.67
N LEU A 46 13.76 19.78 -7.28
CA LEU A 46 12.35 19.39 -7.39
C LEU A 46 11.59 19.46 -6.06
N SER A 47 12.28 19.28 -4.92
CA SER A 47 11.64 19.11 -3.61
C SER A 47 12.12 20.11 -2.55
N SER A 48 12.80 21.19 -2.92
CA SER A 48 13.40 22.18 -1.99
C SER A 48 12.47 22.70 -0.88
N TYR A 49 11.16 22.75 -1.11
CA TYR A 49 10.18 23.29 -0.17
C TYR A 49 9.54 22.22 0.75
N ILE A 50 9.84 20.93 0.52
CA ILE A 50 9.36 19.83 1.35
C ILE A 50 10.43 19.56 2.42
N VAL A 51 10.22 20.11 3.62
CA VAL A 51 11.17 19.99 4.74
C VAL A 51 10.44 19.47 5.98
N GLY A 52 11.05 18.50 6.66
CA GLY A 52 10.51 17.93 7.90
C GLY A 52 9.22 17.11 7.71
N GLN A 53 8.94 16.66 6.49
CA GLN A 53 7.77 15.84 6.16
C GLN A 53 8.16 14.38 5.93
N SER A 54 7.24 13.48 6.27
CA SER A 54 7.31 12.06 5.90
C SER A 54 6.25 11.78 4.84
N ILE A 55 6.66 11.51 3.61
CA ILE A 55 5.72 11.20 2.52
C ILE A 55 5.31 9.73 2.63
N VAL A 56 4.00 9.49 2.64
CA VAL A 56 3.42 8.15 2.67
C VAL A 56 3.24 7.65 1.24
N ALA A 57 3.79 6.46 0.93
CA ALA A 57 3.72 5.81 -0.38
C ALA A 57 3.33 4.33 -0.22
N ASP A 58 2.04 4.05 -0.01
CA ASP A 58 1.53 2.73 0.39
C ASP A 58 0.32 2.25 -0.43
N GLY A 59 0.08 2.87 -1.58
CA GLY A 59 -1.05 2.56 -2.46
C GLY A 59 -2.43 2.95 -1.92
N GLY A 60 -2.49 3.79 -0.88
CA GLY A 60 -3.73 4.30 -0.29
C GLY A 60 -4.29 3.44 0.85
N SER A 61 -3.53 2.47 1.34
CA SER A 61 -3.98 1.51 2.35
C SER A 61 -4.55 2.17 3.63
N PRO A 62 -3.93 3.22 4.21
CA PRO A 62 -4.44 3.87 5.43
C PRO A 62 -5.67 4.75 5.22
N LEU A 63 -6.03 5.03 3.95
CA LEU A 63 -7.24 5.80 3.64
C LEU A 63 -8.51 4.94 3.76
N VAL A 64 -8.36 3.62 3.86
CA VAL A 64 -9.46 2.68 4.06
C VAL A 64 -9.64 2.42 5.55
N MET A 65 -10.79 2.83 6.08
CA MET A 65 -11.23 2.44 7.42
C MET A 65 -11.79 1.02 7.40
N GLY A 66 -11.70 0.29 8.53
CA GLY A 66 -12.22 -1.08 8.64
C GLY A 66 -13.70 -1.22 8.28
N MET A 67 -14.54 -0.20 8.53
CA MET A 67 -15.95 -0.20 8.12
C MET A 67 -16.12 -0.27 6.60
N GLN A 68 -15.18 0.29 5.83
CA GLN A 68 -15.22 0.31 4.37
C GLN A 68 -14.81 -1.02 3.74
N ALA A 69 -14.32 -1.99 4.53
CA ALA A 69 -14.07 -3.35 4.07
C ALA A 69 -15.38 -4.16 3.87
N HIS A 70 -16.52 -3.63 4.33
CA HIS A 70 -17.81 -4.28 4.23
C HIS A 70 -18.78 -3.48 3.34
N ASP A 71 -19.61 -4.17 2.56
CA ASP A 71 -20.71 -3.55 1.84
C ASP A 71 -21.90 -3.34 2.78
N MET A 72 -22.37 -2.10 2.88
CA MET A 72 -23.51 -1.74 3.73
C MET A 72 -24.78 -2.50 3.34
N MET A 73 -24.99 -2.77 2.07
CA MET A 73 -26.18 -3.49 1.61
C MET A 73 -26.16 -4.96 2.03
N ASP A 74 -24.98 -5.55 2.19
CA ASP A 74 -24.87 -6.92 2.68
C ASP A 74 -25.05 -7.00 4.19
N ILE A 75 -24.60 -5.98 4.93
CA ILE A 75 -24.90 -5.84 6.36
C ILE A 75 -26.41 -5.69 6.60
N LEU A 76 -27.12 -4.94 5.76
CA LEU A 76 -28.55 -4.69 5.95
C LEU A 76 -29.46 -5.89 5.57
N LYS A 77 -28.91 -6.88 4.85
CA LYS A 77 -29.65 -8.10 4.46
C LYS A 77 -29.54 -9.23 5.50
N SER A 78 -28.63 -9.12 6.47
CA SER A 78 -28.44 -10.10 7.56
C SER A 78 -29.42 -9.88 8.70
#